data_AF-A0A4Y3VJT7-F1
#
_entry.id   AF-A0A4Y3VJT7-F1
#
_cell.length_a   1.000
_cell.length_b   1.000
_cell.length_c   1.000
_cell.angle_alpha   90.00
_cell.angle_beta   90.00
_cell.angle_gamma   90.00
#
_symmetry.space_group_name_H-M   'P 1'
#
loop_
_entity.id
_entity.type
_entity.pdbx_description
1 polymer ?
#
loop_
_entity_poly.entity_id
_entity_poly.type
_entity_poly.pdbx_seq_one_letter_code
_entity_poly.pdbx_strand_id
1 'polypeptide(L)'
;MRAAPQSRLQRGAAAEALALARELARWAQAVEEPGSEPREMPDAGMFAAADQISVAGRDLAVVLTSEAEVEEAVRVVGEAQKRAGV
;
A
#
# COMPACT_ATOMS: atom_id res chain seq x y z
N MET A 1 -16.79 -19.78 21.10
CA MET A 1 -16.57 -18.32 20.97
C MET A 1 -15.10 -17.98 21.12
N ARG A 2 -14.37 -17.85 20.01
CA ARG A 2 -13.07 -17.14 19.93
C ARG A 2 -13.22 -16.13 18.79
N ALA A 3 -13.50 -14.86 19.10
CA ALA A 3 -13.79 -13.85 18.07
C ALA A 3 -13.07 -12.50 18.30
N ALA A 4 -12.77 -12.13 19.54
CA ALA A 4 -12.14 -10.84 19.84
C ALA A 4 -10.65 -10.70 19.42
N PRO A 5 -9.79 -11.74 19.50
CA PRO A 5 -8.38 -11.61 19.08
C PRO A 5 -8.24 -11.53 17.55
N GLN A 6 -8.95 -12.40 16.83
CA GLN A 6 -8.85 -12.52 15.37
C GLN A 6 -9.38 -11.28 14.64
N SER A 7 -10.45 -10.67 15.18
CA SER A 7 -11.02 -9.43 14.65
C SER A 7 -10.08 -8.21 14.81
N ARG A 8 -9.25 -8.16 15.86
CA ARG A 8 -8.25 -7.09 16.05
C ARG A 8 -7.06 -7.26 15.11
N LEU A 9 -6.58 -8.49 14.94
CA LEU A 9 -5.49 -8.79 14.00
C LEU A 9 -5.88 -8.46 12.56
N GLN A 10 -7.09 -8.85 12.14
CA GLN A 10 -7.60 -8.52 10.80
C GLN A 10 -7.70 -7.02 10.55
N ARG A 11 -8.15 -6.24 11.54
CA ARG A 11 -8.19 -4.77 11.44
C ARG A 11 -6.80 -4.16 11.35
N GLY A 12 -5.83 -4.68 12.12
CA GLY A 12 -4.44 -4.24 12.04
C GLY A 12 -3.84 -4.47 10.66
N ALA A 13 -3.99 -5.69 10.12
CA ALA A 13 -3.51 -6.02 8.78
C ALA A 13 -4.17 -5.16 7.69
N ALA A 14 -5.48 -4.89 7.80
CA ALA A 14 -6.18 -4.02 6.87
C ALA A 14 -5.68 -2.56 6.92
N ALA A 15 -5.34 -2.05 8.10
CA ALA A 15 -4.77 -0.71 8.26
C ALA A 15 -3.37 -0.61 7.64
N GLU A 16 -2.52 -1.62 7.86
CA GLU A 16 -1.19 -1.69 7.22
C GLU A 16 -1.31 -1.83 5.69
N ALA A 17 -2.29 -2.58 5.21
CA ALA A 17 -2.56 -2.71 3.78
C ALA A 17 -2.98 -1.38 3.14
N LEU A 18 -3.89 -0.64 3.76
CA LEU A 18 -4.29 0.70 3.30
C LEU A 18 -3.12 1.69 3.37
N ALA A 19 -2.28 1.60 4.41
CA ALA A 19 -1.09 2.44 4.53
C ALA A 19 -0.11 2.19 3.37
N LEU A 20 0.13 0.93 3.02
CA LEU A 20 0.94 0.57 1.85
C LEU A 20 0.32 1.10 0.55
N ALA A 21 -0.97 0.90 0.33
CA ALA A 21 -1.63 1.40 -0.89
C ALA A 21 -1.48 2.92 -1.06
N ARG A 22 -1.61 3.68 0.04
CA ARG A 22 -1.36 5.13 0.08
C ARG A 22 0.08 5.49 -0.22
N GLU A 23 1.04 4.74 0.31
CA GLU A 23 2.46 4.96 0.06
C GLU A 23 2.80 4.76 -1.41
N LEU A 24 2.34 3.66 -2.02
CA LEU A 24 2.55 3.37 -3.44
C LEU A 24 1.90 4.43 -4.34
N ALA A 25 0.67 4.84 -4.05
CA ALA A 25 -0.04 5.87 -4.82
C ALA A 25 0.65 7.24 -4.74
N ARG A 26 1.15 7.63 -3.56
CA ARG A 26 1.91 8.87 -3.39
C ARG A 26 3.22 8.84 -4.16
N TRP A 27 3.91 7.70 -4.16
CA TRP A 27 5.14 7.56 -4.93
C TRP A 27 4.87 7.66 -6.42
N ALA A 28 3.87 6.94 -6.94
CA ALA A 28 3.50 7.03 -8.35
C ALA A 28 3.19 8.49 -8.75
N GLN A 29 2.38 9.19 -7.96
CA GLN A 29 2.08 10.60 -8.20
C GLN A 29 3.33 11.50 -8.15
N ALA A 30 4.24 11.28 -7.21
CA ALA A 30 5.45 12.09 -7.10
C ALA A 30 6.35 11.98 -8.34
N VAL A 31 6.33 10.82 -9.02
CA VAL A 31 7.04 10.59 -10.28
C VAL A 31 6.29 11.23 -11.46
N GLU A 32 4.97 11.05 -11.54
CA GLU A 32 4.16 11.54 -12.67
C GLU A 32 3.93 13.05 -12.65
N GLU A 33 3.70 13.61 -11.46
CA GLU A 33 3.29 14.99 -11.25
C GLU A 33 4.16 15.69 -10.18
N PRO A 34 5.48 15.88 -10.43
CA PRO A 34 6.39 16.45 -9.44
C PRO A 34 5.91 17.81 -8.92
N GLY A 35 5.85 17.95 -7.59
CA GLY A 35 5.45 19.20 -6.91
C GLY A 35 3.94 19.42 -6.79
N SER A 36 3.10 18.49 -7.27
CA SER A 36 1.65 18.55 -7.07
C SER A 36 1.25 18.11 -5.65
N GLU A 37 0.14 18.65 -5.16
CA GLU A 37 -0.42 18.28 -3.86
C GLU A 37 -0.77 16.78 -3.84
N PRO A 38 -0.30 15.98 -2.87
CA PRO A 38 -0.59 14.55 -2.81
C PRO A 38 -2.10 14.26 -2.74
N ARG A 39 -2.56 13.35 -3.61
CA ARG A 39 -3.94 12.87 -3.60
C ARG A 39 -4.14 11.90 -2.43
N GLU A 40 -5.25 12.07 -1.70
CA GLU A 40 -5.59 11.16 -0.61
C GLU A 40 -6.40 9.97 -1.12
N MET A 41 -5.85 8.76 -0.94
CA MET A 41 -6.62 7.53 -1.11
C MET A 41 -7.53 7.31 0.11
N PRO A 42 -8.86 7.16 -0.05
CA PRO A 42 -9.78 7.00 1.06
C PRO A 42 -9.65 5.62 1.72
N ASP A 43 -10.05 5.53 2.98
CA ASP A 43 -10.33 4.23 3.60
C ASP A 43 -11.68 3.72 3.05
N ALA A 44 -11.62 2.74 2.14
CA ALA A 44 -12.79 2.13 1.53
C ALA A 44 -13.26 0.86 2.28
N GLY A 45 -12.70 0.61 3.47
CA GLY A 45 -12.97 -0.56 4.29
C GLY A 45 -12.03 -1.73 4.02
N MET A 46 -12.00 -2.68 4.97
CA MET A 46 -11.00 -3.75 5.02
C MET A 46 -10.94 -4.64 3.78
N PHE A 47 -12.06 -4.78 3.05
CA PHE A 47 -12.13 -5.64 1.87
C PHE A 47 -11.56 -4.95 0.62
N ALA A 48 -11.58 -3.61 0.58
CA ALA A 48 -11.06 -2.85 -0.54
C ALA A 48 -9.54 -2.64 -0.47
N ALA A 49 -8.92 -2.84 0.71
CA ALA A 49 -7.49 -2.60 0.89
C ALA A 49 -6.61 -3.45 -0.04
N ALA A 50 -7.01 -4.68 -0.35
CA ALA A 50 -6.30 -5.53 -1.31
C ALA A 50 -6.38 -4.96 -2.73
N ASP A 51 -7.58 -4.57 -3.18
CA ASP A 51 -7.78 -3.95 -4.49
C ASP A 51 -7.01 -2.64 -4.60
N GLN A 52 -6.99 -1.84 -3.53
CA GLN A 52 -6.24 -0.59 -3.45
C GLN A 52 -4.73 -0.82 -3.58
N ILE A 53 -4.16 -1.86 -2.94
CA ILE A 53 -2.75 -2.24 -3.16
C ILE A 53 -2.53 -2.64 -4.62
N SER A 54 -3.41 -3.47 -5.19
CA SER A 54 -3.25 -3.93 -6.58
C SER A 54 -3.27 -2.79 -7.59
N VAL A 55 -4.18 -1.83 -7.43
CA VAL A 55 -4.24 -0.64 -8.29
C VAL A 55 -3.00 0.24 -8.10
N ALA A 56 -2.67 0.61 -6.85
CA ALA A 56 -1.54 1.49 -6.58
C ALA A 56 -0.19 0.88 -6.98
N GLY A 57 -0.02 -0.43 -6.77
CA GLY A 57 1.18 -1.15 -7.20
C GLY A 57 1.31 -1.23 -8.72
N ARG A 58 0.19 -1.42 -9.44
CA ARG A 58 0.17 -1.35 -10.90
C ARG A 58 0.54 0.03 -11.40
N ASP A 59 -0.03 1.08 -10.81
CA ASP A 59 0.23 2.47 -11.21
C ASP A 59 1.70 2.83 -10.96
N LEU A 60 2.25 2.44 -9.81
CA LEU A 60 3.68 2.60 -9.54
C LEU A 60 4.54 1.85 -10.58
N ALA A 61 4.23 0.59 -10.87
CA ALA A 61 5.00 -0.22 -11.81
C ALA A 61 5.05 0.36 -13.24
N VAL A 62 4.05 1.13 -13.65
CA VAL A 62 4.03 1.82 -14.96
C VAL A 62 5.05 2.97 -15.01
N VAL A 63 5.37 3.58 -13.87
CA VAL A 63 6.19 4.80 -13.81
C VAL A 63 7.62 4.56 -13.35
N LEU A 64 7.94 3.37 -12.82
CA LEU A 64 9.33 3.00 -12.50
C LEU A 64 10.12 2.74 -13.78
N THR A 65 11.38 3.20 -13.81
CA THR A 65 12.22 3.17 -15.02
C THR A 65 13.52 2.37 -14.83
N SER A 66 13.81 1.94 -13.61
CA SER A 66 15.06 1.24 -13.27
C SER A 66 14.85 0.04 -12.36
N GLU A 67 15.78 -0.92 -12.42
CA GLU A 67 15.80 -2.07 -11.53
C GLU A 67 15.93 -1.68 -10.05
N ALA A 68 16.69 -0.62 -9.75
CA ALA A 68 16.87 -0.12 -8.40
C ALA A 68 15.55 0.42 -7.80
N GLU A 69 14.73 1.09 -8.60
CA GLU A 69 13.40 1.54 -8.15
C GLU A 69 12.46 0.36 -7.89
N VAL A 70 12.55 -0.69 -8.72
CA VAL A 70 11.77 -1.92 -8.51
C VAL A 70 12.22 -2.64 -7.23
N GLU A 71 13.52 -2.74 -6.98
CA GLU A 71 14.07 -3.31 -5.75
C GLU A 71 13.58 -2.55 -4.52
N GLU A 72 13.58 -1.22 -4.59
CA GLU A 72 13.07 -0.35 -3.53
C GLU A 72 11.56 -0.55 -3.30
N ALA A 73 10.76 -0.64 -4.37
CA ALA A 73 9.32 -0.94 -4.25
C ALA A 73 9.08 -2.31 -3.60
N VAL A 74 9.85 -3.33 -3.97
CA VAL A 74 9.79 -4.66 -3.33
C VAL A 74 10.17 -4.58 -1.86
N ARG A 75 11.20 -3.79 -1.50
CA ARG A 75 11.60 -3.56 -0.11
C ARG A 75 10.48 -2.92 0.70
N VAL A 76 9.83 -1.88 0.17
CA VAL A 76 8.69 -1.20 0.82
C VAL A 76 7.53 -2.17 1.07
N VAL A 77 7.18 -2.99 0.08
CA VAL A 77 6.15 -4.03 0.23
C VAL A 77 6.55 -5.05 1.30
N GLY A 78 7.80 -5.50 1.33
CA GLY A 78 8.30 -6.44 2.32
C GLY A 78 8.25 -5.88 3.75
N GLU A 79 8.56 -4.59 3.94
CA GLU A 79 8.43 -3.94 5.25
C GLU A 79 6.95 -3.83 5.69
N ALA A 80 6.03 -3.58 4.76
CA ALA A 80 4.60 -3.57 5.06
C ALA A 80 4.07 -4.96 5.43
N GLN A 81 4.53 -6.03 4.76
CA GLN A 81 4.18 -7.41 5.13
C GLN A 81 4.59 -7.75 6.56
N LYS A 82 5.83 -7.39 6.94
CA LYS A 82 6.33 -7.57 8.32
C LYS A 82 5.46 -6.85 9.34
N ARG A 83 5.05 -5.60 9.07
CA ARG A 83 4.15 -4.85 9.96
C ARG A 83 2.76 -5.45 10.04
N ALA A 84 2.24 -5.98 8.94
CA ALA A 84 0.96 -6.68 8.88
C ALA A 84 0.99 -8.07 9.56
N GLY A 85 2.18 -8.61 9.84
CA GLY A 85 2.37 -9.90 10.48
C GLY A 85 2.14 -11.10 9.56
N VAL A 86 2.42 -10.94 8.27
CA VAL A 86 2.29 -11.98 7.22
C VAL A 86 3.61 -12.27 6.53
#